data_AF-A0A078KSR9-F1
#
_entry.id   AF-A0A078KSR9-F1
#
_cell.length_a   1.000
_cell.length_b   1.000
_cell.length_c   1.000
_cell.angle_alpha   90.00
_cell.angle_beta   90.00
_cell.angle_gamma   90.00
#
_symmetry.space_group_name_H-M   'P 1'
#
loop_
_entity.id
_entity.type
_entity.pdbx_description
1 polymer ?
#
loop_
_entity_poly.entity_id
_entity_poly.type
_entity_poly.pdbx_seq_one_letter_code
_entity_poly.pdbx_strand_id
1 'polypeptide(L)'
;MKIKEILYPKQNGLTGKTKPSAIVVSSPYDDEGGAVKYESALRVVEDRGFTVLSKPGKPVKFSFDGFDSELKPVTGKTTGLTVYLESHGAPGWLFGARRTAKSEMDNTFAFVEYIRELEQKTGLKVNSIILNSCYSANEYYNQSTQEYFISPARVLSYLLPDCDIVGFVGKNATASVNAYAQVTDRKKGITYKPTAFSLEEASVRFSNGSIAEGGRKEIYCDHAYTPPFISKACSIATDSEEYYKPTFGKEIVESLRARSQYVEESYGDRQIRKIQAYLQEQAELALVQAEEVDVSLVGEEESIAQSSSLEVSVEAQQVAGFFASSGNKENIKSPVDDSVQQLGKSQAL
;
A
#
# COMPACT_ATOMS: atom_id res chain seq x y z
N MET A 1 6.28 -10.64 -3.02
CA MET A 1 5.69 -11.69 -3.88
C MET A 1 5.35 -11.08 -5.24
N LYS A 2 5.19 -11.82 -6.35
CA LYS A 2 4.75 -11.21 -7.62
C LYS A 2 3.25 -10.99 -7.68
N ILE A 3 2.80 -10.01 -8.46
CA ILE A 3 1.37 -9.71 -8.73
C ILE A 3 0.58 -10.97 -9.13
N LYS A 4 1.14 -11.80 -10.04
CA LYS A 4 0.49 -13.07 -10.45
C LYS A 4 0.28 -14.04 -9.29
N GLU A 5 1.29 -14.20 -8.44
CA GLU A 5 1.30 -15.11 -7.30
C GLU A 5 0.29 -14.65 -6.23
N ILE A 6 0.18 -13.33 -6.02
CA ILE A 6 -0.80 -12.70 -5.12
C ILE A 6 -2.24 -12.83 -5.69
N LEU A 7 -2.48 -12.45 -6.96
CA LEU A 7 -3.84 -12.42 -7.51
C LEU A 7 -4.40 -13.79 -7.89
N TYR A 8 -3.54 -14.74 -8.28
CA TYR A 8 -3.92 -16.04 -8.83
C TYR A 8 -3.07 -17.20 -8.28
N PRO A 9 -3.04 -17.45 -6.96
CA PRO A 9 -2.17 -18.43 -6.33
C PRO A 9 -2.25 -19.84 -6.95
N LYS A 10 -3.48 -20.32 -7.25
CA LYS A 10 -3.70 -21.63 -7.90
C LYS A 10 -3.08 -21.75 -9.29
N GLN A 11 -3.05 -20.65 -10.06
CA GLN A 11 -2.44 -20.62 -11.39
C GLN A 11 -0.90 -20.61 -11.34
N ASN A 12 -0.34 -20.21 -10.19
CA ASN A 12 1.11 -20.16 -9.94
C ASN A 12 1.57 -21.33 -9.03
N GLY A 13 0.77 -22.39 -8.92
CA GLY A 13 1.12 -23.64 -8.22
C GLY A 13 0.93 -23.63 -6.69
N LEU A 14 0.56 -22.50 -6.09
CA LEU A 14 0.36 -22.36 -4.63
C LEU A 14 -0.92 -23.09 -4.21
N THR A 15 -0.76 -24.36 -3.83
CA THR A 15 -1.86 -25.34 -3.71
C THR A 15 -1.55 -26.39 -2.63
N GLY A 16 -2.58 -27.11 -2.17
CA GLY A 16 -2.43 -28.13 -1.13
C GLY A 16 -1.87 -27.55 0.18
N LYS A 17 -0.62 -27.89 0.51
CA LYS A 17 0.09 -27.37 1.70
C LYS A 17 0.60 -25.92 1.54
N THR A 18 0.79 -25.43 0.32
CA THR A 18 1.26 -24.05 0.03
C THR A 18 0.13 -23.12 -0.39
N LYS A 19 -1.13 -23.55 -0.24
CA LYS A 19 -2.32 -22.76 -0.58
C LYS A 19 -2.48 -21.60 0.42
N PRO A 20 -2.36 -20.32 0.00
CA PRO A 20 -2.45 -19.19 0.93
C PRO A 20 -3.87 -19.05 1.50
N SER A 21 -3.97 -18.54 2.72
CA SER A 21 -5.25 -18.23 3.37
C SER A 21 -5.63 -16.77 3.15
N ALA A 22 -6.92 -16.51 2.94
CA ALA A 22 -7.42 -15.15 2.76
C ALA A 22 -8.63 -14.85 3.64
N ILE A 23 -8.75 -13.59 4.05
CA ILE A 23 -9.95 -13.03 4.67
C ILE A 23 -10.53 -12.04 3.68
N VAL A 24 -11.75 -12.29 3.21
CA VAL A 24 -12.53 -11.30 2.49
C VAL A 24 -13.14 -10.35 3.51
N VAL A 25 -12.87 -9.06 3.33
CA VAL A 25 -13.38 -7.95 4.16
C VAL A 25 -14.23 -7.04 3.28
N SER A 26 -15.35 -6.58 3.82
CA SER A 26 -16.26 -5.63 3.18
C SER A 26 -16.08 -4.24 3.80
N SER A 27 -16.27 -3.19 3.01
CA SER A 27 -16.45 -1.85 3.58
C SER A 27 -17.74 -1.80 4.43
N PRO A 28 -17.72 -1.19 5.63
CA PRO A 28 -18.93 -0.88 6.40
C PRO A 28 -19.72 0.30 5.80
N TYR A 29 -19.16 0.97 4.78
CA TYR A 29 -19.73 2.12 4.07
C TYR A 29 -20.22 1.78 2.66
N ASP A 30 -20.17 0.50 2.28
CA ASP A 30 -20.92 -0.05 1.15
C ASP A 30 -22.37 -0.27 1.60
N ASP A 31 -23.30 0.58 1.15
CA ASP A 31 -24.74 0.38 1.37
C ASP A 31 -25.20 -0.97 0.81
N GLU A 32 -26.13 -1.64 1.49
CA GLU A 32 -26.65 -2.98 1.12
C GLU A 32 -27.37 -3.02 -0.26
N GLY A 33 -27.54 -1.86 -0.92
CA GLY A 33 -28.22 -1.67 -2.21
C GLY A 33 -27.57 -2.34 -3.44
N GLY A 34 -26.39 -2.93 -3.30
CA GLY A 34 -26.01 -4.12 -4.09
C GLY A 34 -25.46 -3.92 -5.51
N ALA A 35 -24.22 -3.43 -5.60
CA ALA A 35 -23.34 -3.70 -6.76
C ALA A 35 -22.05 -4.48 -6.40
N VAL A 36 -21.78 -4.67 -5.10
CA VAL A 36 -20.79 -5.59 -4.53
C VAL A 36 -21.58 -6.63 -3.74
N LYS A 37 -21.14 -7.88 -3.76
CA LYS A 37 -21.79 -8.97 -3.03
C LYS A 37 -20.73 -9.82 -2.35
N TYR A 38 -20.71 -9.79 -1.02
CA TYR A 38 -19.79 -10.55 -0.19
C TYR A 38 -19.72 -12.03 -0.60
N GLU A 39 -20.87 -12.70 -0.79
CA GLU A 39 -20.95 -14.09 -1.29
C GLU A 39 -20.31 -14.31 -2.67
N SER A 40 -20.30 -13.30 -3.55
CA SER A 40 -19.61 -13.37 -4.84
C SER A 40 -18.10 -13.19 -4.66
N ALA A 41 -17.67 -12.29 -3.78
CA ALA A 41 -16.26 -12.10 -3.45
C ALA A 41 -15.64 -13.35 -2.79
N LEU A 42 -16.34 -13.99 -1.84
CA LEU A 42 -15.93 -15.27 -1.25
C LEU A 42 -15.62 -16.33 -2.33
N ARG A 43 -16.53 -16.50 -3.30
CA ARG A 43 -16.36 -17.47 -4.40
C ARG A 43 -15.20 -17.11 -5.32
N VAL A 44 -15.10 -15.86 -5.74
CA VAL A 44 -14.01 -15.38 -6.61
C VAL A 44 -12.63 -15.60 -5.96
N VAL A 45 -12.52 -15.37 -4.65
CA VAL A 45 -11.26 -15.55 -3.91
C VAL A 45 -10.95 -17.05 -3.70
N GLU A 46 -11.95 -17.90 -3.47
CA GLU A 46 -11.75 -19.36 -3.46
C GLU A 46 -11.36 -19.91 -4.84
N ASP A 47 -12.01 -19.48 -5.92
CA ASP A 47 -11.74 -19.89 -7.31
C ASP A 47 -10.31 -19.54 -7.77
N ARG A 48 -9.82 -18.34 -7.39
CA ARG A 48 -8.44 -17.86 -7.61
C ARG A 48 -7.39 -18.70 -6.88
N GLY A 49 -7.80 -19.44 -5.85
CA GLY A 49 -6.96 -20.43 -5.18
C GLY A 49 -6.74 -20.24 -3.69
N PHE A 50 -7.45 -19.34 -3.01
CA PHE A 50 -7.23 -19.10 -1.59
C PHE A 50 -8.01 -20.04 -0.68
N THR A 51 -7.50 -20.27 0.52
CA THR A 51 -8.26 -20.84 1.65
C THR A 51 -9.01 -19.71 2.33
N VAL A 52 -10.27 -19.50 1.94
CA VAL A 52 -11.09 -18.40 2.46
C VAL A 52 -11.48 -18.69 3.90
N LEU A 53 -10.98 -17.90 4.85
CA LEU A 53 -11.29 -18.01 6.27
C LEU A 53 -12.64 -17.39 6.63
N SER A 54 -13.09 -16.34 5.94
CA SER A 54 -14.39 -15.72 6.22
C SER A 54 -15.57 -16.69 5.97
N LYS A 55 -16.60 -16.64 6.83
CA LYS A 55 -17.78 -17.52 6.75
C LYS A 55 -18.85 -16.94 5.78
N PRO A 56 -19.50 -17.77 4.95
CA PRO A 56 -20.71 -17.37 4.22
C PRO A 56 -21.82 -16.87 5.16
N GLY A 57 -22.66 -15.96 4.67
CA GLY A 57 -23.75 -15.34 5.43
C GLY A 57 -23.32 -14.40 6.56
N LYS A 58 -22.02 -14.16 6.73
CA LYS A 58 -21.44 -13.31 7.78
C LYS A 58 -20.38 -12.37 7.21
N PRO A 59 -20.75 -11.16 6.75
CA PRO A 59 -19.83 -10.20 6.15
C PRO A 59 -18.84 -9.63 7.17
N VAL A 60 -17.57 -10.05 7.10
CA VAL A 60 -16.50 -9.42 7.87
C VAL A 60 -16.36 -7.97 7.41
N LYS A 61 -16.46 -7.03 8.36
CA LYS A 61 -16.22 -5.59 8.14
C LYS A 61 -14.86 -5.20 8.73
N PHE A 62 -14.36 -3.99 8.46
CA PHE A 62 -13.18 -3.46 9.19
C PHE A 62 -13.55 -2.96 10.61
N SER A 63 -14.13 -3.86 11.40
CA SER A 63 -14.57 -3.67 12.78
C SER A 63 -14.57 -5.02 13.48
N PHE A 64 -14.18 -5.10 14.75
CA PHE A 64 -14.11 -6.38 15.48
C PHE A 64 -15.42 -6.84 16.13
N ASP A 65 -16.48 -6.05 16.02
CA ASP A 65 -17.83 -6.37 16.48
C ASP A 65 -18.35 -7.67 15.84
N GLY A 66 -18.20 -8.80 16.55
CA GLY A 66 -18.66 -10.12 16.11
C GLY A 66 -17.61 -11.00 15.41
N PHE A 67 -16.36 -10.55 15.27
CA PHE A 67 -15.27 -11.17 14.50
C PHE A 67 -15.11 -12.69 14.64
N ASP A 68 -15.03 -13.23 15.86
CA ASP A 68 -14.89 -14.68 16.12
C ASP A 68 -16.07 -15.49 15.56
N SER A 69 -17.24 -14.85 15.53
CA SER A 69 -18.45 -15.42 14.98
C SER A 69 -18.39 -15.49 13.44
N GLU A 70 -17.56 -14.68 12.77
CA GLU A 70 -17.47 -14.46 11.33
C GLU A 70 -16.31 -15.20 10.64
N LEU A 71 -15.20 -15.46 11.33
CA LEU A 71 -14.07 -16.24 10.77
C LEU A 71 -14.14 -17.73 11.12
N LYS A 72 -13.77 -18.59 10.16
CA LYS A 72 -13.45 -20.01 10.39
C LYS A 72 -12.15 -20.08 11.21
N PRO A 73 -11.98 -21.09 12.10
CA PRO A 73 -10.75 -21.25 12.87
C PRO A 73 -9.50 -21.29 11.98
N VAL A 74 -8.48 -20.54 12.38
CA VAL A 74 -7.15 -20.63 11.78
C VAL A 74 -6.59 -22.03 12.04
N THR A 75 -6.07 -22.68 10.99
CA THR A 75 -5.38 -23.96 11.14
C THR A 75 -3.88 -23.79 10.90
N GLY A 76 -3.05 -24.46 11.71
CA GLY A 76 -1.58 -24.35 11.75
C GLY A 76 -0.81 -24.85 10.51
N LYS A 77 -1.44 -24.82 9.34
CA LYS A 77 -0.78 -24.92 8.02
C LYS A 77 -0.68 -23.55 7.33
N THR A 78 -1.31 -22.53 7.89
CA THR A 78 -1.28 -21.15 7.37
C THR A 78 -0.02 -20.45 7.88
N THR A 79 0.81 -19.90 6.98
CA THR A 79 2.03 -19.15 7.31
C THR A 79 1.88 -17.63 7.18
N GLY A 80 0.66 -17.16 6.94
CA GLY A 80 0.29 -15.75 6.81
C GLY A 80 -1.01 -15.57 6.03
N LEU A 81 -1.51 -14.34 6.03
CA LEU A 81 -2.82 -13.97 5.49
C LEU A 81 -2.71 -13.06 4.27
N THR A 82 -3.72 -13.14 3.41
CA THR A 82 -4.05 -12.09 2.43
C THR A 82 -5.38 -11.47 2.82
N VAL A 83 -5.41 -10.15 3.04
CA VAL A 83 -6.68 -9.44 3.22
C VAL A 83 -7.20 -9.00 1.86
N TYR A 84 -8.43 -9.38 1.54
CA TYR A 84 -9.08 -9.07 0.28
C TYR A 84 -10.22 -8.10 0.54
N LEU A 85 -9.98 -6.80 0.35
CA LEU A 85 -10.98 -5.76 0.55
C LEU A 85 -11.85 -5.66 -0.70
N GLU A 86 -13.11 -6.07 -0.59
CA GLU A 86 -14.16 -5.82 -1.59
C GLU A 86 -14.93 -4.55 -1.17
N SER A 87 -14.96 -3.52 -2.03
CA SER A 87 -15.61 -2.24 -1.71
C SER A 87 -15.98 -1.42 -2.94
N HIS A 88 -17.10 -0.69 -2.85
CA HIS A 88 -17.42 0.49 -3.67
C HIS A 88 -16.53 1.68 -3.33
N GLY A 89 -15.24 1.50 -3.51
CA GLY A 89 -14.25 2.53 -3.29
C GLY A 89 -13.71 3.14 -4.57
N ALA A 90 -13.32 4.40 -4.43
CA ALA A 90 -12.32 5.08 -5.24
C ALA A 90 -11.63 6.12 -4.35
N PRO A 91 -10.48 6.69 -4.75
CA PRO A 91 -9.78 7.73 -4.00
C PRO A 91 -10.71 8.81 -3.43
N GLY A 92 -10.62 9.01 -2.11
CA GLY A 92 -11.48 9.90 -1.35
C GLY A 92 -12.76 9.25 -0.78
N TRP A 93 -12.97 7.95 -1.00
CA TRP A 93 -14.15 7.18 -0.58
C TRP A 93 -13.87 5.68 -0.34
N LEU A 94 -12.67 5.16 -0.59
CA LEU A 94 -12.37 3.72 -0.46
C LEU A 94 -12.43 3.23 0.99
N PHE A 95 -11.88 4.03 1.92
CA PHE A 95 -11.94 3.79 3.34
C PHE A 95 -12.92 4.75 4.03
N GLY A 96 -13.16 5.94 3.45
CA GLY A 96 -13.96 6.99 4.09
C GLY A 96 -15.48 6.79 4.04
N ALA A 97 -16.16 6.92 5.20
CA ALA A 97 -17.63 7.03 5.29
C ALA A 97 -18.24 8.21 4.49
N ARG A 98 -17.43 9.20 4.13
CA ARG A 98 -17.82 10.36 3.31
C ARG A 98 -16.84 10.49 2.15
N ARG A 99 -17.34 11.01 1.02
CA ARG A 99 -16.53 11.31 -0.18
C ARG A 99 -15.64 12.55 0.02
N THR A 100 -14.66 12.48 0.93
CA THR A 100 -13.71 13.55 1.23
C THR A 100 -12.31 13.04 1.58
N ALA A 101 -11.31 13.81 1.17
CA ALA A 101 -9.89 13.64 1.49
C ALA A 101 -9.58 13.44 2.99
N LYS A 102 -10.35 14.08 3.89
CA LYS A 102 -10.20 13.85 5.33
C LYS A 102 -10.74 12.48 5.73
N SER A 103 -11.97 12.17 5.32
CA SER A 103 -12.62 10.90 5.69
C SER A 103 -11.84 9.69 5.18
N GLU A 104 -11.25 9.77 3.98
CA GLU A 104 -10.37 8.74 3.44
C GLU A 104 -9.14 8.52 4.33
N MET A 105 -8.41 9.59 4.66
CA MET A 105 -7.17 9.48 5.44
C MET A 105 -7.45 9.01 6.88
N ASP A 106 -8.49 9.54 7.53
CA ASP A 106 -8.90 9.15 8.87
C ASP A 106 -9.20 7.64 8.96
N ASN A 107 -9.92 7.10 7.97
CA ASN A 107 -10.32 5.69 7.96
C ASN A 107 -9.23 4.76 7.38
N THR A 108 -8.27 5.28 6.61
CA THR A 108 -7.07 4.52 6.26
C THR A 108 -6.25 4.18 7.51
N PHE A 109 -6.14 5.11 8.48
CA PHE A 109 -5.53 4.81 9.78
C PHE A 109 -6.35 3.76 10.56
N ALA A 110 -7.68 3.92 10.65
CA ALA A 110 -8.54 2.92 11.30
C ALA A 110 -8.42 1.52 10.66
N PHE A 111 -8.23 1.45 9.34
CA PHE A 111 -7.98 0.19 8.63
C PHE A 111 -6.60 -0.41 8.95
N VAL A 112 -5.58 0.41 9.23
CA VAL A 112 -4.25 -0.05 9.67
C VAL A 112 -4.31 -0.65 11.07
N GLU A 113 -5.03 -0.02 12.01
CA GLU A 113 -5.28 -0.62 13.33
C GLU A 113 -6.10 -1.91 13.20
N TYR A 114 -7.08 -1.97 12.29
CA TYR A 114 -7.80 -3.19 11.99
C TYR A 114 -6.88 -4.33 11.52
N ILE A 115 -5.88 -4.04 10.67
CA ILE A 115 -4.89 -5.05 10.26
C ILE A 115 -4.05 -5.53 11.44
N ARG A 116 -3.60 -4.63 12.33
CA ARG A 116 -2.78 -5.00 13.51
C ARG A 116 -3.53 -5.86 14.52
N GLU A 117 -4.77 -5.50 14.86
CA GLU A 117 -5.63 -6.30 15.74
C GLU A 117 -6.01 -7.64 15.08
N LEU A 118 -6.13 -7.68 13.74
CA LEU A 118 -6.33 -8.92 12.98
C LEU A 118 -5.11 -9.85 13.09
N GLU A 119 -3.89 -9.33 12.94
CA GLU A 119 -2.66 -10.11 13.14
C GLU A 119 -2.58 -10.65 14.57
N GLN A 120 -2.89 -9.81 15.56
CA GLN A 120 -2.90 -10.19 16.98
C GLN A 120 -3.91 -11.32 17.28
N LYS A 121 -5.16 -11.20 16.82
CA LYS A 121 -6.21 -12.21 17.10
C LYS A 121 -6.03 -13.51 16.33
N THR A 122 -5.39 -13.48 15.16
CA THR A 122 -5.17 -14.69 14.35
C THR A 122 -3.82 -15.36 14.60
N GLY A 123 -2.86 -14.67 15.21
CA GLY A 123 -1.47 -15.13 15.34
C GLY A 123 -0.74 -15.24 13.98
N LEU A 124 -1.21 -14.52 12.96
CA LEU A 124 -0.72 -14.61 11.59
C LEU A 124 -0.47 -13.23 10.98
N LYS A 125 0.72 -13.04 10.41
CA LYS A 125 1.07 -11.82 9.67
C LYS A 125 0.25 -11.68 8.38
N VAL A 126 -0.22 -10.48 8.07
CA VAL A 126 -0.86 -10.12 6.80
C VAL A 126 0.24 -9.79 5.79
N ASN A 127 0.57 -10.77 4.95
CA ASN A 127 1.66 -10.65 3.97
C ASN A 127 1.25 -9.81 2.74
N SER A 128 -0.05 -9.68 2.46
CA SER A 128 -0.55 -8.92 1.31
C SER A 128 -1.96 -8.39 1.54
N ILE A 129 -2.29 -7.24 0.94
CA ILE A 129 -3.64 -6.67 0.91
C ILE A 129 -4.04 -6.39 -0.53
N ILE A 130 -5.16 -6.93 -0.98
CA ILE A 130 -5.73 -6.67 -2.31
C ILE A 130 -6.91 -5.71 -2.15
N LEU A 131 -6.75 -4.49 -2.67
CA LEU A 131 -7.77 -3.44 -2.66
C LEU A 131 -8.64 -3.57 -3.92
N ASN A 132 -9.59 -4.52 -3.90
CA ASN A 132 -10.45 -4.86 -5.04
C ASN A 132 -11.60 -3.87 -5.21
N SER A 133 -11.22 -2.64 -5.55
CA SER A 133 -12.06 -1.47 -5.74
C SER A 133 -11.61 -0.69 -6.97
N CYS A 134 -12.30 0.38 -7.33
CA CYS A 134 -11.97 1.19 -8.50
C CYS A 134 -10.86 2.19 -8.20
N TYR A 135 -9.92 2.37 -9.12
CA TYR A 135 -8.89 3.41 -9.05
C TYR A 135 -8.02 3.37 -7.76
N SER A 136 -7.91 2.23 -7.07
CA SER A 136 -7.21 2.12 -5.78
C SER A 136 -5.69 2.33 -5.89
N ALA A 137 -5.12 2.15 -7.07
CA ALA A 137 -3.73 2.49 -7.40
C ALA A 137 -3.56 3.81 -8.18
N ASN A 138 -4.64 4.57 -8.41
CA ASN A 138 -4.54 5.83 -9.15
C ASN A 138 -3.86 6.94 -8.33
N GLU A 139 -2.86 7.55 -8.96
CA GLU A 139 -2.19 8.76 -8.54
C GLU A 139 -2.41 9.85 -9.57
N TYR A 140 -2.19 11.10 -9.21
CA TYR A 140 -2.35 12.23 -10.11
C TYR A 140 -1.26 13.26 -9.82
N TYR A 141 -0.65 13.87 -10.85
CA TYR A 141 0.25 15.02 -10.72
C TYR A 141 -0.07 16.06 -11.81
N ASN A 142 -0.34 17.28 -11.38
CA ASN A 142 -0.60 18.44 -12.22
C ASN A 142 0.72 19.14 -12.56
N GLN A 143 1.10 19.20 -13.84
CA GLN A 143 2.32 19.94 -14.18
C GLN A 143 2.16 21.46 -14.01
N SER A 144 0.96 22.03 -14.20
CA SER A 144 0.74 23.48 -14.19
C SER A 144 0.42 24.06 -12.80
N THR A 145 -0.27 23.33 -11.92
CA THR A 145 -0.52 23.74 -10.52
C THR A 145 0.42 23.10 -9.51
N GLN A 146 1.28 22.17 -9.95
CA GLN A 146 2.15 21.32 -9.12
C GLN A 146 1.43 20.44 -8.06
N GLU A 147 0.10 20.44 -8.01
CA GLU A 147 -0.66 19.54 -7.14
C GLU A 147 -0.40 18.06 -7.48
N TYR A 148 -0.15 17.21 -6.48
CA TYR A 148 -0.23 15.77 -6.64
C TYR A 148 -1.09 15.10 -5.57
N PHE A 149 -1.51 13.88 -5.89
CA PHE A 149 -2.32 12.99 -5.06
C PHE A 149 -1.67 11.60 -5.03
N ILE A 150 -1.51 11.04 -3.83
CA ILE A 150 -0.98 9.70 -3.58
C ILE A 150 -2.12 8.69 -3.45
N SER A 151 -2.02 7.57 -4.16
CA SER A 151 -3.04 6.51 -4.20
C SER A 151 -3.34 5.94 -2.81
N PRO A 152 -4.59 5.52 -2.51
CA PRO A 152 -4.90 4.80 -1.27
C PRO A 152 -4.04 3.54 -1.08
N ALA A 153 -3.68 2.84 -2.17
CA ALA A 153 -2.76 1.71 -2.14
C ALA A 153 -1.34 2.10 -1.68
N ARG A 154 -0.76 3.21 -2.19
CA ARG A 154 0.56 3.68 -1.74
C ARG A 154 0.51 4.26 -0.33
N VAL A 155 -0.56 4.99 0.05
CA VAL A 155 -0.77 5.46 1.43
C VAL A 155 -0.73 4.27 2.39
N LEU A 156 -1.48 3.20 2.11
CA LEU A 156 -1.51 2.00 2.94
C LEU A 156 -0.14 1.29 2.98
N SER A 157 0.63 1.28 1.88
CA SER A 157 1.96 0.66 1.83
C SER A 157 3.06 1.44 2.55
N TYR A 158 2.82 2.70 2.95
CA TYR A 158 3.68 3.39 3.92
C TYR A 158 3.37 2.96 5.36
N LEU A 159 2.08 2.78 5.66
CA LEU A 159 1.59 2.50 7.01
C LEU A 159 1.78 1.02 7.40
N LEU A 160 1.87 0.14 6.40
CA LEU A 160 2.16 -1.29 6.50
C LEU A 160 3.37 -1.63 5.59
N PRO A 161 4.60 -1.21 5.95
CA PRO A 161 5.77 -1.30 5.06
C PRO A 161 6.15 -2.75 4.68
N ASP A 162 5.92 -3.69 5.61
CA ASP A 162 6.17 -5.13 5.44
C ASP A 162 5.14 -5.85 4.56
N CYS A 163 4.11 -5.15 4.06
CA CYS A 163 2.98 -5.74 3.37
C CYS A 163 2.98 -5.43 1.86
N ASP A 164 2.73 -6.45 1.02
CA ASP A 164 2.49 -6.26 -0.41
C ASP A 164 1.07 -5.74 -0.67
N ILE A 165 0.91 -4.44 -0.92
CA ILE A 165 -0.39 -3.81 -1.20
C ILE A 165 -0.65 -3.79 -2.71
N VAL A 166 -1.70 -4.49 -3.17
CA VAL A 166 -2.11 -4.52 -4.59
C VAL A 166 -3.36 -3.68 -4.80
N GLY A 167 -3.24 -2.64 -5.63
CA GLY A 167 -4.35 -1.81 -6.10
C GLY A 167 -4.52 -1.86 -7.63
N PHE A 168 -5.57 -1.22 -8.14
CA PHE A 168 -5.94 -1.24 -9.57
C PHE A 168 -6.06 0.15 -10.18
N VAL A 169 -5.68 0.25 -11.46
CA VAL A 169 -5.66 1.49 -12.25
C VAL A 169 -6.87 1.50 -13.18
N GLY A 170 -7.94 2.20 -12.77
CA GLY A 170 -9.20 2.26 -13.53
C GLY A 170 -10.42 1.67 -12.82
N LYS A 171 -11.56 1.60 -13.53
CA LYS A 171 -12.81 1.02 -13.01
C LYS A 171 -12.73 -0.50 -12.98
N ASN A 172 -12.43 -1.04 -11.81
CA ASN A 172 -12.39 -2.46 -11.52
C ASN A 172 -13.81 -3.06 -11.45
N ALA A 173 -13.98 -4.27 -11.98
CA ALA A 173 -15.23 -5.04 -11.95
C ALA A 173 -14.96 -6.52 -11.56
N THR A 174 -13.93 -6.79 -10.75
CA THR A 174 -13.58 -8.08 -10.13
C THR A 174 -13.15 -9.21 -11.11
N ALA A 175 -13.43 -9.07 -12.41
CA ALA A 175 -12.93 -9.91 -13.50
C ALA A 175 -12.09 -9.15 -14.54
N SER A 176 -12.31 -7.83 -14.69
CA SER A 176 -11.54 -6.93 -15.56
C SER A 176 -11.48 -5.52 -14.99
N VAL A 177 -10.52 -4.72 -15.47
CA VAL A 177 -10.41 -3.29 -15.15
C VAL A 177 -10.58 -2.48 -16.43
N ASN A 178 -11.43 -1.46 -16.39
CA ASN A 178 -11.67 -0.57 -17.53
C ASN A 178 -10.93 0.75 -17.30
N ALA A 179 -9.97 1.05 -18.16
CA ALA A 179 -9.10 2.23 -18.06
C ALA A 179 -8.79 2.77 -19.47
N TYR A 180 -7.95 3.81 -19.58
CA TYR A 180 -7.59 4.39 -20.88
C TYR A 180 -6.19 3.94 -21.30
N ALA A 181 -6.08 3.41 -22.52
CA ALA A 181 -4.80 3.10 -23.16
C ALA A 181 -4.36 4.27 -24.04
N GLN A 182 -3.06 4.58 -24.07
CA GLN A 182 -2.48 5.45 -25.09
C GLN A 182 -2.51 4.77 -26.46
N VAL A 183 -2.92 5.53 -27.48
CA VAL A 183 -3.00 5.12 -28.88
C VAL A 183 -2.45 6.25 -29.76
N THR A 184 -1.37 5.97 -30.47
CA THR A 184 -0.77 6.91 -31.44
C THR A 184 -1.59 6.93 -32.72
N ASP A 185 -2.31 8.02 -32.97
CA ASP A 185 -3.05 8.28 -34.20
C ASP A 185 -2.17 9.08 -35.18
N ARG A 186 -1.98 8.57 -36.40
CA ARG A 186 -1.11 9.19 -37.43
C ARG A 186 -1.56 10.58 -37.89
N LYS A 187 -2.77 11.02 -37.55
CA LYS A 187 -3.34 12.34 -37.89
C LYS A 187 -3.59 13.22 -36.67
N LYS A 188 -3.70 12.65 -35.47
CA LYS A 188 -4.00 13.38 -34.22
C LYS A 188 -2.88 13.36 -33.17
N GLY A 189 -1.79 12.63 -33.40
CA GLY A 189 -0.71 12.48 -32.43
C GLY A 189 -1.05 11.45 -31.35
N ILE A 190 -0.74 11.77 -30.10
CA ILE A 190 -1.09 10.91 -28.95
C ILE A 190 -2.57 11.09 -28.63
N THR A 191 -3.30 9.99 -28.47
CA THR A 191 -4.72 9.96 -28.08
C THR A 191 -4.96 8.87 -27.04
N TYR A 192 -6.08 8.92 -26.33
CA TYR A 192 -6.45 7.91 -25.33
C TYR A 192 -7.75 7.20 -25.72
N LYS A 193 -7.88 5.90 -25.42
CA LYS A 193 -9.09 5.11 -25.69
C LYS A 193 -9.49 4.19 -24.53
N PRO A 194 -10.79 4.09 -24.18
CA PRO A 194 -11.29 3.10 -23.24
C PRO A 194 -10.88 1.69 -23.66
N THR A 195 -10.29 0.95 -22.74
CA THR A 195 -9.73 -0.40 -22.94
C THR A 195 -10.05 -1.25 -21.72
N ALA A 196 -10.51 -2.48 -21.95
CA ALA A 196 -10.65 -3.49 -20.92
C ALA A 196 -9.32 -4.24 -20.76
N PHE A 197 -8.79 -4.26 -19.56
CA PHE A 197 -7.55 -4.94 -19.18
C PHE A 197 -7.86 -6.14 -18.27
N SER A 198 -6.97 -7.13 -18.28
CA SER A 198 -6.93 -8.12 -17.19
C SER A 198 -6.56 -7.47 -15.86
N LEU A 199 -6.93 -8.11 -14.74
CA LEU A 199 -6.57 -7.60 -13.40
C LEU A 199 -5.05 -7.44 -13.24
N GLU A 200 -4.25 -8.38 -13.78
CA GLU A 200 -2.79 -8.31 -13.79
C GLU A 200 -2.28 -7.05 -14.50
N GLU A 201 -2.69 -6.83 -15.75
CA GLU A 201 -2.21 -5.70 -16.56
C GLU A 201 -2.51 -4.33 -15.96
N ALA A 202 -3.63 -4.21 -15.24
CA ALA A 202 -4.08 -2.98 -14.61
C ALA A 202 -3.83 -2.93 -13.09
N SER A 203 -3.00 -3.81 -12.55
CA SER A 203 -2.63 -3.82 -11.13
C SER A 203 -1.25 -3.21 -10.88
N VAL A 204 -1.08 -2.67 -9.67
CA VAL A 204 0.19 -2.16 -9.13
C VAL A 204 0.37 -2.71 -7.73
N ARG A 205 1.56 -3.24 -7.46
CA ARG A 205 2.00 -3.72 -6.15
C ARG A 205 2.91 -2.67 -5.54
N PHE A 206 2.46 -2.08 -4.43
CA PHE A 206 3.26 -1.18 -3.61
C PHE A 206 3.77 -1.90 -2.38
N SER A 207 4.98 -1.57 -1.94
CA SER A 207 5.57 -1.99 -0.67
C SER A 207 6.46 -0.85 -0.17
N ASN A 208 6.40 -0.54 1.12
CA ASN A 208 7.13 0.57 1.75
C ASN A 208 7.08 1.89 0.93
N GLY A 209 5.86 2.36 0.64
CA GLY A 209 5.59 3.58 -0.14
C GLY A 209 6.05 3.58 -1.61
N SER A 210 6.57 2.46 -2.11
CA SER A 210 7.30 2.37 -3.39
C SER A 210 6.66 1.36 -4.33
N ILE A 211 6.75 1.59 -5.64
CA ILE A 211 6.22 0.66 -6.65
C ILE A 211 7.16 -0.55 -6.76
N ALA A 212 6.71 -1.71 -6.30
CA ALA A 212 7.47 -2.95 -6.30
C ALA A 212 7.17 -3.83 -7.54
N GLU A 213 6.01 -3.66 -8.17
CA GLU A 213 5.66 -4.21 -9.48
C GLU A 213 4.48 -3.41 -10.07
N GLY A 214 4.38 -3.30 -11.40
CA GLY A 214 3.29 -2.55 -12.05
C GLY A 214 3.00 -3.00 -13.48
N GLY A 215 1.87 -2.53 -14.01
CA GLY A 215 1.38 -2.84 -15.35
C GLY A 215 2.42 -2.62 -16.46
N ARG A 216 2.55 -3.59 -17.36
CA ARG A 216 3.54 -3.58 -18.47
C ARG A 216 3.20 -2.62 -19.62
N LYS A 217 1.98 -2.09 -19.62
CA LYS A 217 1.50 -1.07 -20.55
C LYS A 217 1.34 0.21 -19.75
N GLU A 218 1.72 1.35 -20.30
CA GLU A 218 1.36 2.63 -19.69
C GLU A 218 -0.17 2.78 -19.80
N ILE A 219 -0.85 2.71 -18.65
CA ILE A 219 -2.28 2.92 -18.49
C ILE A 219 -2.48 4.34 -17.98
N TYR A 220 -3.36 5.08 -18.64
CA TYR A 220 -3.55 6.52 -18.44
C TYR A 220 -4.91 6.82 -17.84
N CYS A 221 -5.00 7.97 -17.19
CA CYS A 221 -6.20 8.60 -16.68
C CYS A 221 -6.00 10.10 -16.92
N ASP A 222 -6.19 10.49 -18.18
CA ASP A 222 -6.31 11.88 -18.60
C ASP A 222 -7.49 12.54 -17.83
N HIS A 223 -7.34 13.81 -17.50
CA HIS A 223 -8.26 14.58 -16.69
C HIS A 223 -9.65 14.77 -17.29
N ALA A 224 -9.79 14.75 -18.62
CA ALA A 224 -11.09 14.65 -19.28
C ALA A 224 -11.87 13.38 -18.91
N TYR A 225 -11.19 12.36 -18.35
CA TYR A 225 -11.76 11.06 -17.98
C TYR A 225 -11.55 10.70 -16.51
N THR A 226 -10.90 11.56 -15.71
CA THR A 226 -10.85 11.41 -14.25
C THR A 226 -12.27 11.62 -13.71
N PRO A 227 -12.91 10.64 -13.04
CA PRO A 227 -14.28 10.78 -12.60
C PRO A 227 -14.47 12.02 -11.70
N PRO A 228 -15.36 12.99 -12.02
CA PRO A 228 -15.43 14.26 -11.29
C PRO A 228 -15.72 14.15 -9.79
N PHE A 229 -16.27 13.02 -9.33
CA PHE A 229 -16.46 12.75 -7.91
C PHE A 229 -15.14 12.48 -7.16
N ILE A 230 -14.11 11.93 -7.82
CA ILE A 230 -12.77 11.75 -7.26
C ILE A 230 -12.11 13.12 -7.10
N SER A 231 -12.08 13.93 -8.16
CA SER A 231 -11.50 15.27 -8.14
C SER A 231 -12.14 16.16 -7.06
N LYS A 232 -13.47 16.07 -6.91
CA LYS A 232 -14.21 16.75 -5.84
C LYS A 232 -13.95 16.19 -4.44
N ALA A 233 -13.76 14.87 -4.28
CA ALA A 233 -13.49 14.25 -2.99
C ALA A 233 -12.05 14.53 -2.52
N CYS A 234 -11.08 14.45 -3.41
CA CYS A 234 -9.66 14.65 -3.16
C CYS A 234 -9.21 16.12 -3.22
N SER A 235 -10.08 17.03 -3.67
CA SER A 235 -9.76 18.44 -3.95
C SER A 235 -8.59 18.62 -4.91
N ILE A 236 -8.69 18.03 -6.10
CA ILE A 236 -7.68 18.11 -7.18
C ILE A 236 -8.22 19.00 -8.30
N ALA A 237 -7.45 19.99 -8.76
CA ALA A 237 -7.79 20.83 -9.90
C ALA A 237 -7.78 20.04 -11.23
N THR A 238 -8.91 19.98 -11.94
CA THR A 238 -9.08 19.19 -13.19
C THR A 238 -8.98 19.99 -14.49
N ASP A 239 -8.60 21.25 -14.42
CA ASP A 239 -8.66 22.23 -15.52
C ASP A 239 -7.36 22.34 -16.34
N SER A 240 -6.36 21.49 -16.10
CA SER A 240 -5.15 21.38 -16.92
C SER A 240 -5.00 20.03 -17.63
N GLU A 241 -4.44 20.05 -18.84
CA GLU A 241 -4.34 18.90 -19.74
C GLU A 241 -3.10 18.01 -19.48
N GLU A 242 -2.29 18.32 -18.46
CA GLU A 242 -0.93 17.79 -18.28
C GLU A 242 -0.79 16.77 -17.13
N TYR A 243 -1.59 15.71 -17.13
CA TYR A 243 -1.50 14.61 -16.15
C TYR A 243 -0.83 13.37 -16.75
N TYR A 244 0.50 13.36 -16.72
CA TYR A 244 1.31 12.23 -17.13
C TYR A 244 1.34 11.12 -16.07
N LYS A 245 0.99 9.89 -16.47
CA LYS A 245 1.24 8.62 -15.76
C LYS A 245 0.58 8.51 -14.37
N PRO A 246 -0.71 8.09 -14.28
CA PRO A 246 -1.53 8.10 -13.07
C PRO A 246 -1.20 6.98 -12.05
N THR A 247 0.06 6.61 -11.95
CA THR A 247 0.61 5.55 -11.11
C THR A 247 2.01 5.87 -10.59
N PHE A 248 2.64 6.94 -11.11
CA PHE A 248 4.02 7.35 -10.82
C PHE A 248 4.06 8.80 -10.34
N GLY A 249 2.97 9.30 -9.74
CA GLY A 249 2.82 10.71 -9.37
C GLY A 249 3.88 11.14 -8.35
N LYS A 250 4.15 10.28 -7.36
CA LYS A 250 5.25 10.47 -6.41
C LYS A 250 6.61 10.52 -7.11
N GLU A 251 6.93 9.54 -7.96
CA GLU A 251 8.24 9.43 -8.62
C GLU A 251 8.54 10.62 -9.54
N ILE A 252 7.52 11.17 -10.21
CA ILE A 252 7.64 12.41 -11.00
C ILE A 252 7.99 13.58 -10.08
N VAL A 253 7.25 13.77 -8.98
CA VAL A 253 7.45 14.88 -8.03
C VAL A 253 8.80 14.78 -7.32
N GLU A 254 9.25 13.60 -6.92
CA GLU A 254 10.61 13.38 -6.40
C GLU A 254 11.68 13.74 -7.43
N SER A 255 11.48 13.36 -8.70
CA SER A 255 12.41 13.72 -9.78
C SER A 255 12.45 15.22 -10.08
N LEU A 256 11.36 15.95 -9.84
CA LEU A 256 11.30 17.42 -9.95
C LEU A 256 11.94 18.11 -8.74
N ARG A 257 11.77 17.57 -7.51
CA ARG A 257 12.45 18.05 -6.29
C ARG A 257 13.96 17.91 -6.40
N ALA A 258 14.44 16.77 -6.91
CA ALA A 258 15.86 16.54 -7.17
C ALA A 258 16.49 17.51 -8.20
N ARG A 259 15.65 18.28 -8.93
CA ARG A 259 16.06 19.32 -9.91
C ARG A 259 15.75 20.74 -9.44
N SER A 260 15.21 20.92 -8.23
CA SER A 260 14.69 22.19 -7.71
C SER A 260 13.60 22.84 -8.58
N GLN A 261 12.79 22.02 -9.28
CA GLN A 261 11.70 22.48 -10.17
C GLN A 261 10.31 22.44 -9.51
N TYR A 262 10.24 22.00 -8.26
CA TYR A 262 9.03 21.85 -7.47
C TYR A 262 9.00 22.90 -6.33
N VAL A 263 7.93 23.67 -6.22
CA VAL A 263 7.91 24.94 -5.44
C VAL A 263 6.70 25.08 -4.50
N GLU A 264 5.62 24.33 -4.70
CA GLU A 264 4.35 24.48 -3.95
C GLU A 264 4.02 23.27 -3.05
N GLU A 265 3.20 23.47 -2.00
CA GLU A 265 2.78 22.38 -1.11
C GLU A 265 1.47 21.73 -1.58
N SER A 266 1.58 20.52 -2.10
CA SER A 266 0.46 19.74 -2.63
C SER A 266 -0.40 19.02 -1.58
N TYR A 267 -1.51 18.43 -2.02
CA TYR A 267 -2.24 17.46 -1.20
C TYR A 267 -1.41 16.21 -0.87
N GLY A 268 -0.60 15.70 -1.80
CA GLY A 268 0.31 14.56 -1.58
C GLY A 268 1.32 14.80 -0.45
N ASP A 269 1.83 16.03 -0.31
CA ASP A 269 2.68 16.40 0.83
C ASP A 269 1.91 16.41 2.15
N ARG A 270 0.65 16.85 2.12
CA ARG A 270 -0.26 16.76 3.28
C ARG A 270 -0.59 15.31 3.64
N GLN A 271 -0.61 14.37 2.67
CA GLN A 271 -0.69 12.94 2.93
C GLN A 271 0.60 12.43 3.60
N ILE A 272 1.78 12.71 3.03
CA ILE A 272 3.07 12.26 3.58
C ILE A 272 3.29 12.77 5.01
N ARG A 273 3.05 14.06 5.30
CA ARG A 273 3.24 14.59 6.67
C ARG A 273 2.29 13.95 7.68
N LYS A 274 1.05 13.62 7.28
CA LYS A 274 0.10 12.90 8.17
C LYS A 274 0.54 11.47 8.43
N ILE A 275 1.01 10.77 7.40
CA ILE A 275 1.59 9.43 7.51
C ILE A 275 2.79 9.44 8.46
N GLN A 276 3.70 10.40 8.30
CA GLN A 276 4.88 10.55 9.15
C GLN A 276 4.52 10.85 10.61
N ALA A 277 3.59 11.79 10.86
CA ALA A 277 3.14 12.12 12.21
C ALA A 277 2.50 10.93 12.93
N TYR A 278 1.62 10.19 12.25
CA TYR A 278 1.03 8.96 12.78
C TYR A 278 2.09 7.87 13.03
N LEU A 279 3.03 7.64 12.10
CA LEU A 279 4.10 6.66 12.31
C LEU A 279 5.03 7.03 13.48
N GLN A 280 5.25 8.32 13.73
CA GLN A 280 5.99 8.80 14.91
C GLN A 280 5.19 8.55 16.21
N GLU A 281 3.93 8.98 16.27
CA GLU A 281 3.02 8.76 17.41
C GLU A 281 2.96 7.27 17.80
N GLN A 282 2.87 6.40 16.79
CA GLN A 282 2.83 4.94 16.98
C GLN A 282 4.18 4.34 17.45
N ALA A 283 5.31 4.94 17.06
CA ALA A 283 6.62 4.54 17.57
C ALA A 283 6.84 5.01 19.02
N GLU A 284 6.38 6.21 19.36
CA GLU A 284 6.42 6.76 20.72
C GLU A 284 5.55 5.94 21.69
N LEU A 285 4.33 5.56 21.28
CA LEU A 285 3.46 4.67 22.06
C LEU A 285 4.09 3.28 22.28
N ALA A 286 4.74 2.71 21.27
CA ALA A 286 5.40 1.41 21.39
C ALA A 286 6.62 1.43 22.34
N LEU A 287 7.32 2.57 22.45
CA LEU A 287 8.42 2.74 23.41
C LEU A 287 7.88 2.81 24.86
N VAL A 288 6.84 3.60 25.11
CA VAL A 288 6.22 3.70 26.46
C VAL A 288 5.72 2.33 26.93
N GLN A 289 5.07 1.56 26.05
CA GLN A 289 4.61 0.20 26.37
C GLN A 289 5.76 -0.77 26.68
N ALA A 290 6.94 -0.59 26.08
CA ALA A 290 8.12 -1.40 26.41
C ALA A 290 8.71 -1.01 27.77
N GLU A 291 8.77 0.30 28.08
CA GLU A 291 9.26 0.81 29.38
C GLU A 291 8.34 0.41 30.55
N GLU A 292 7.01 0.44 30.38
CA GLU A 292 6.06 -0.02 31.41
C GLU A 292 6.21 -1.51 31.73
N VAL A 293 6.51 -2.35 30.73
CA VAL A 293 6.78 -3.79 30.93
C VAL A 293 8.09 -4.01 31.68
N ASP A 294 9.16 -3.29 31.34
CA ASP A 294 10.47 -3.45 31.99
C ASP A 294 10.41 -3.02 33.47
N VAL A 295 9.72 -1.91 33.77
CA VAL A 295 9.45 -1.47 35.16
C VAL A 295 8.61 -2.49 35.94
N SER A 296 7.67 -3.18 35.28
CA SER A 296 6.85 -4.21 35.97
C SER A 296 7.68 -5.43 36.41
N LEU A 297 8.73 -5.79 35.65
CA LEU A 297 9.63 -6.90 35.99
C LEU A 297 10.57 -6.54 37.16
N VAL A 298 11.07 -5.30 37.20
CA VAL A 298 11.86 -4.79 38.34
C VAL A 298 11.01 -4.71 39.62
N GLY A 299 9.68 -4.57 39.50
CA GLY A 299 8.75 -4.49 40.63
C GLY A 299 8.50 -5.80 41.39
N GLU A 300 8.76 -6.98 40.81
CA GLU A 300 8.52 -8.27 41.48
C GLU A 300 9.73 -8.78 42.27
N GLU A 301 10.97 -8.43 41.89
CA GLU A 301 12.19 -8.95 42.52
C GLU A 301 12.37 -8.53 44.00
N GLU A 302 11.91 -7.34 44.41
CA GLU A 302 11.97 -6.93 45.84
C GLU A 302 11.11 -7.79 46.77
N SER A 303 10.24 -8.68 46.24
CA SER A 303 9.37 -9.54 47.05
C SER A 303 9.89 -10.96 47.30
N ILE A 304 10.90 -11.45 46.55
CA ILE A 304 11.34 -12.87 46.59
C ILE A 304 12.80 -13.01 47.09
N ALA A 305 13.25 -12.09 47.95
CA ALA A 305 14.60 -12.08 48.51
C ALA A 305 14.81 -13.01 49.74
N GLN A 306 14.16 -14.18 49.82
CA GLN A 306 14.37 -15.09 50.97
C GLN A 306 14.10 -16.61 50.76
N SER A 307 14.77 -17.28 49.81
CA SER A 307 15.24 -18.68 50.04
C SER A 307 16.25 -19.22 49.02
N SER A 308 17.34 -19.82 49.55
CA SER A 308 18.21 -20.86 48.94
C SER A 308 18.52 -20.87 47.44
N SER A 309 19.65 -20.23 47.10
CA SER A 309 20.74 -20.73 46.22
C SER A 309 20.61 -22.10 45.51
N LEU A 310 20.82 -22.13 44.18
CA LEU A 310 21.64 -23.14 43.46
C LEU A 310 22.01 -22.68 42.02
N GLU A 311 22.85 -23.45 41.32
CA GLU A 311 23.81 -22.95 40.30
C GLU A 311 23.34 -22.88 38.82
N VAL A 312 23.62 -21.74 38.19
CA VAL A 312 24.22 -21.50 36.83
C VAL A 312 23.85 -22.40 35.62
N SER A 313 23.21 -21.80 34.60
CA SER A 313 23.65 -21.76 33.17
C SER A 313 22.76 -20.73 32.41
N VAL A 314 23.27 -19.74 31.67
CA VAL A 314 23.85 -19.80 30.29
C VAL A 314 22.82 -20.42 29.31
N GLU A 315 22.27 -19.73 28.29
CA GLU A 315 22.76 -18.57 27.50
C GLU A 315 21.59 -17.79 26.85
N ALA A 316 21.56 -16.44 26.90
CA ALA A 316 20.58 -15.63 26.13
C ALA A 316 20.93 -14.13 26.03
N GLN A 317 21.47 -13.67 24.89
CA GLN A 317 21.37 -12.25 24.45
C GLN A 317 21.89 -12.05 23.01
N GLN A 318 21.03 -11.58 22.10
CA GLN A 318 21.37 -10.65 21.00
C GLN A 318 20.11 -10.17 20.26
N VAL A 319 19.54 -9.06 20.74
CA VAL A 319 18.56 -8.21 20.05
C VAL A 319 18.94 -6.75 20.36
N ALA A 320 18.52 -5.82 19.50
CA ALA A 320 18.82 -4.38 19.50
C ALA A 320 20.28 -4.02 19.15
N GLY A 321 20.44 -3.03 18.25
CA GLY A 321 21.76 -2.54 17.83
C GLY A 321 21.85 -1.98 16.41
N PHE A 322 20.90 -1.16 15.95
CA PHE A 322 21.03 -0.49 14.63
C PHE A 322 20.27 0.86 14.49
N PHE A 323 20.66 1.88 15.25
CA PHE A 323 20.43 3.28 14.87
C PHE A 323 21.51 4.21 15.42
N ALA A 324 22.07 5.05 14.54
CA ALA A 324 23.14 6.04 14.78
C ALA A 324 24.50 5.47 15.28
N SER A 325 25.64 6.13 15.06
CA SER A 325 25.85 7.52 14.63
C SER A 325 26.99 7.69 13.59
N SER A 326 27.16 8.93 13.15
CA SER A 326 27.94 9.38 12.00
C SER A 326 29.46 9.57 12.23
N GLY A 327 30.27 9.08 11.28
CA GLY A 327 31.18 9.91 10.47
C GLY A 327 32.52 10.44 11.03
N ASN A 328 33.63 10.14 10.35
CA ASN A 328 34.55 11.11 9.68
C ASN A 328 35.86 10.44 9.21
N LYS A 329 36.41 10.96 8.10
CA LYS A 329 37.85 11.25 7.75
C LYS A 329 38.99 10.34 8.30
N GLU A 330 40.10 10.09 7.60
CA GLU A 330 40.61 10.43 6.25
C GLU A 330 41.90 9.59 6.00
N ASN A 331 42.15 9.12 4.76
CA ASN A 331 43.39 9.39 3.98
C ASN A 331 43.68 8.45 2.79
N ILE A 332 43.67 9.05 1.60
CA ILE A 332 44.77 9.06 0.60
C ILE A 332 45.57 7.75 0.35
N LYS A 333 45.41 7.20 -0.86
CA LYS A 333 46.46 7.26 -1.90
C LYS A 333 45.90 7.16 -3.33
N SER A 334 46.58 7.84 -4.25
CA SER A 334 46.26 7.95 -5.69
C SER A 334 47.24 7.11 -6.53
N PRO A 335 46.96 6.88 -7.83
CA PRO A 335 47.91 7.41 -8.82
C PRO A 335 47.27 8.14 -10.03
N VAL A 336 48.11 8.94 -10.71
CA VAL A 336 47.86 9.95 -11.77
C VAL A 336 49.19 10.03 -12.58
N ASP A 337 49.28 10.25 -13.90
CA ASP A 337 48.33 10.61 -14.99
C ASP A 337 48.73 9.81 -16.28
N ASP A 338 48.42 10.08 -17.56
CA ASP A 338 47.67 11.09 -18.36
C ASP A 338 47.22 10.42 -19.69
N SER A 339 46.23 10.98 -20.41
CA SER A 339 46.33 11.14 -21.89
C SER A 339 45.22 12.07 -22.45
N VAL A 340 45.52 13.37 -22.52
CA VAL A 340 44.66 14.40 -23.15
C VAL A 340 44.95 14.58 -24.66
N GLN A 341 43.90 14.62 -25.50
CA GLN A 341 43.70 15.59 -26.62
C GLN A 341 42.35 15.34 -27.32
N GLN A 342 41.41 16.29 -27.28
CA GLN A 342 41.22 17.42 -28.23
C GLN A 342 40.81 17.03 -29.67
N LEU A 343 39.61 17.48 -30.07
CA LEU A 343 39.39 18.43 -31.17
C LEU A 343 37.93 18.91 -31.16
N GLY A 344 37.58 19.96 -31.92
CA GLY A 344 36.20 20.46 -31.98
C GLY A 344 35.98 21.60 -32.98
N LYS A 345 34.73 22.10 -33.01
CA LYS A 345 34.18 23.20 -33.83
C LYS A 345 34.12 22.97 -35.36
N SER A 346 32.89 22.92 -35.88
CA SER A 346 32.47 23.66 -37.09
C SER A 346 30.95 23.82 -37.02
N GLN A 347 30.44 25.02 -36.70
CA GLN A 347 29.96 26.08 -37.60
C GLN A 347 28.49 25.91 -38.04
N ALA A 348 27.84 27.05 -38.25
CA ALA A 348 26.40 27.18 -38.47
C ALA A 348 26.02 27.13 -39.96
N LEU A 349 24.75 26.82 -40.20
CA LEU A 349 23.89 27.45 -41.21
C LEU A 349 22.47 27.55 -40.66
#